data_AF-A0A543Q1Y3-F1
#
_entry.id   AF-A0A543Q1Y3-F1
#
_cell.length_a   1.000
_cell.length_b   1.000
_cell.length_c   1.000
_cell.angle_alpha   90.00
_cell.angle_beta   90.00
_cell.angle_gamma   90.00
#
_symmetry.space_group_name_H-M   'P 1'
#
loop_
_entity.id
_entity.type
_entity.pdbx_description
1 polymer ?
#
loop_
_entity_poly.entity_id
_entity_poly.type
_entity_poly.pdbx_seq_one_letter_code
_entity_poly.pdbx_strand_id
1 'polypeptide(L)'
;MLAKLTSKNQLTLPKSVVDSVSKPEYFDVQVRAGQIVLTPVRVQRGDAVRSKLAELGIDDSDVAEAVSWARKPESTLAAEDALHEQTVIYASQEAYAEFLAILERPAAPSVRLQKTMRATAPWRS
;
A
#
# COMPACT_ATOMS: atom_id res chain seq x y z
N MET A 1 29.74 -2.25 5.26
CA MET A 1 30.30 -1.08 4.56
C MET A 1 29.51 0.15 4.99
N LEU A 2 30.14 1.31 5.19
CA LEU A 2 29.47 2.53 5.68
C LEU A 2 29.54 3.62 4.62
N ALA A 3 28.46 4.38 4.45
CA ALA A 3 28.40 5.56 3.60
C ALA A 3 28.09 6.78 4.47
N LYS A 4 28.68 7.93 4.13
CA LYS A 4 28.48 9.19 4.86
C LYS A 4 27.56 10.10 4.07
N LEU A 5 26.65 10.78 4.79
CA LEU A 5 25.84 11.85 4.23
C LEU A 5 26.67 13.14 4.11
N THR A 6 26.66 13.76 2.93
CA THR A 6 27.32 15.06 2.74
C THR A 6 26.47 16.20 3.30
N SER A 7 27.05 17.40 3.42
CA SER A 7 26.31 18.62 3.82
C SER A 7 25.21 19.03 2.85
N LYS A 8 25.20 18.48 1.62
CA LYS A 8 24.16 18.68 0.61
C LYS A 8 23.15 17.53 0.57
N ASN A 9 23.09 16.72 1.62
CA ASN A 9 22.21 15.54 1.71
C ASN A 9 22.46 14.52 0.59
N GLN A 10 23.71 14.37 0.13
CA GLN A 10 24.07 13.38 -0.89
C GLN A 10 24.60 12.12 -0.21
N LEU A 11 24.09 10.96 -0.64
CA LEU A 11 24.55 9.64 -0.22
C LEU A 11 25.24 8.96 -1.41
N THR A 12 26.55 8.73 -1.31
CA THR A 12 27.29 8.02 -2.36
C THR A 12 27.33 6.53 -2.04
N LEU A 13 26.81 5.70 -2.95
CA LEU A 13 26.83 4.26 -2.82
C LEU A 13 28.12 3.67 -3.43
N PRO A 14 28.70 2.63 -2.80
CA PRO A 14 29.81 1.89 -3.39
C PRO A 14 29.45 1.26 -4.73
N LYS A 15 30.37 1.30 -5.68
CA LYS A 15 30.17 0.72 -7.02
C LYS A 15 29.79 -0.76 -6.98
N SER A 16 30.40 -1.54 -6.09
CA SER A 16 30.07 -2.96 -5.88
C SER A 16 28.61 -3.20 -5.49
N VAL A 17 27.99 -2.28 -4.74
CA VAL A 17 26.57 -2.37 -4.35
C VAL A 17 25.68 -2.03 -5.53
N VAL A 18 25.98 -0.96 -6.27
CA VAL A 18 25.19 -0.55 -7.46
C VAL A 18 25.27 -1.60 -8.58
N ASP A 19 26.44 -2.23 -8.76
CA ASP A 19 26.64 -3.28 -9.76
C ASP A 19 25.82 -4.53 -9.44
N SER A 20 25.59 -4.84 -8.15
CA SER A 20 24.77 -5.98 -7.73
C SER A 20 23.28 -5.84 -8.09
N VAL A 21 22.81 -4.60 -8.29
CA VAL A 21 21.41 -4.27 -8.58
C VAL A 21 21.18 -3.84 -10.03
N SER A 22 22.05 -4.28 -10.96
CA SER A 22 21.90 -4.10 -12.42
C SER A 22 22.08 -2.67 -12.95
N LYS A 23 22.89 -1.83 -12.29
CA LYS A 23 23.27 -0.46 -12.76
C LYS A 23 22.08 0.38 -13.27
N PRO A 24 21.03 0.59 -12.45
CA PRO A 24 19.93 1.44 -12.86
C PRO A 24 20.36 2.91 -12.95
N GLU A 25 19.73 3.66 -13.83
CA GLU A 25 19.90 5.12 -13.92
C GLU A 25 19.17 5.85 -12.79
N TYR A 26 18.07 5.26 -12.29
CA TYR A 26 17.20 5.85 -11.28
C TYR A 26 16.80 4.82 -10.22
N PHE A 27 16.56 5.31 -9.00
CA PHE A 27 16.02 4.52 -7.91
C PHE A 27 14.75 5.16 -7.37
N ASP A 28 13.74 4.35 -7.09
CA ASP A 28 12.66 4.75 -6.18
C ASP A 28 13.20 4.70 -4.75
N VAL A 29 12.82 5.71 -3.94
CA VAL A 29 13.36 5.93 -2.60
C VAL A 29 12.22 5.89 -1.60
N GLN A 30 12.24 4.90 -0.71
CA GLN A 30 11.23 4.73 0.33
C GLN A 30 11.88 4.58 1.71
N VAL A 31 11.16 4.97 2.76
CA VAL A 31 11.55 4.67 4.14
C VAL A 31 10.67 3.55 4.66
N ARG A 32 11.28 2.43 5.05
CA ARG A 32 10.58 1.27 5.64
C ARG A 32 11.27 0.87 6.93
N ALA A 33 10.53 0.91 8.04
CA ALA A 33 11.04 0.56 9.38
C ALA A 33 12.38 1.25 9.73
N GLY A 34 12.53 2.54 9.38
CA GLY A 34 13.76 3.31 9.62
C GLY A 34 14.91 3.03 8.65
N GLN A 35 14.69 2.19 7.63
CA GLN A 35 15.67 1.93 6.56
C GLN A 35 15.29 2.68 5.29
N ILE A 36 16.29 3.21 4.59
CA ILE A 36 16.12 3.73 3.22
C ILE A 36 16.22 2.55 2.26
N VAL A 37 15.12 2.26 1.57
CA VAL A 37 15.04 1.24 0.53
C VAL A 37 15.19 1.93 -0.82
N LEU A 38 16.17 1.47 -1.59
CA LEU A 38 16.44 1.94 -2.94
C LEU A 38 16.08 0.85 -3.92
N THR A 39 15.00 1.04 -4.67
CA THR A 39 14.53 0.07 -5.66
C THR A 39 14.95 0.53 -7.06
N PRO A 40 15.75 -0.24 -7.80
CA PRO A 40 16.08 0.06 -9.20
C PRO A 40 14.82 0.28 -10.03
N VAL A 41 14.72 1.43 -10.68
CA VAL A 41 13.62 1.71 -11.62
C VAL A 41 14.21 1.91 -13.00
N ARG A 42 13.65 1.19 -13.98
CA ARG A 42 13.85 1.52 -15.39
C ARG A 42 12.85 2.60 -15.74
N VAL A 43 13.34 3.80 -16.03
CA VAL A 43 12.48 4.83 -16.63
C VAL A 43 12.20 4.34 -18.05
N GLN A 44 11.06 3.68 -18.24
CA GLN A 44 10.54 3.49 -19.57
C GLN A 44 10.19 4.89 -20.07
N ARG A 45 10.96 5.39 -21.04
CA ARG A 45 10.62 6.63 -21.74
C ARG A 45 9.19 6.45 -22.23
N GLY A 46 8.31 7.42 -21.99
CA GLY A 46 6.89 7.33 -22.35
C GLY A 46 6.65 6.92 -23.81
N ASP A 47 7.66 7.06 -24.67
CA ASP A 47 7.70 6.54 -26.03
C ASP A 47 7.48 5.03 -26.14
N ALA A 48 8.07 4.22 -25.25
CA ALA A 48 7.86 2.76 -25.27
C ALA A 48 6.41 2.40 -24.95
N VAL A 49 5.80 3.13 -24.01
CA VAL A 49 4.39 2.98 -23.66
C VAL A 49 3.51 3.44 -24.84
N ARG A 50 3.79 4.61 -25.43
CA ARG A 50 3.07 5.13 -26.60
C ARG A 50 3.18 4.19 -27.81
N SER A 51 4.37 3.64 -28.08
CA SER A 51 4.54 2.62 -29.12
C SER A 51 3.73 1.37 -28.82
N LYS A 52 3.68 0.93 -27.55
CA LYS A 52 2.88 -0.24 -27.20
C LYS A 52 1.38 -0.01 -27.31
N LEU A 53 0.90 1.18 -26.94
CA LEU A 53 -0.50 1.57 -27.11
C LEU A 53 -0.87 1.62 -28.60
N ALA A 54 -0.02 2.21 -29.44
CA ALA A 54 -0.20 2.22 -30.88
C ALA A 54 -0.21 0.81 -31.52
N GLU A 55 0.67 -0.10 -31.07
CA GLU A 55 0.64 -1.51 -31.50
C GLU A 55 -0.68 -2.22 -31.15
N LEU A 56 -1.28 -1.86 -30.02
CA LEU A 56 -2.56 -2.40 -29.57
C LEU A 56 -3.76 -1.71 -30.23
N GLY A 57 -3.52 -0.74 -31.11
CA GLY A 57 -4.55 0.07 -31.75
C GLY A 57 -5.27 1.01 -30.79
N ILE A 58 -4.68 1.28 -29.62
CA ILE A 58 -5.24 2.20 -28.61
C ILE A 58 -4.76 3.60 -28.93
N ASP A 59 -5.70 4.49 -29.23
CA ASP A 59 -5.44 5.90 -29.49
C ASP A 59 -6.13 6.83 -28.49
N ASP A 60 -5.98 8.14 -28.69
CA ASP A 60 -6.53 9.16 -27.78
C ASP A 60 -8.06 9.09 -27.67
N SER A 61 -8.74 8.60 -28.71
CA SER A 61 -10.20 8.44 -28.71
C SER A 61 -10.64 7.27 -27.83
N ASP A 62 -9.90 6.15 -27.85
CA ASP A 62 -10.14 5.01 -26.96
C ASP A 62 -9.98 5.41 -25.50
N VAL A 63 -8.97 6.22 -25.20
CA VAL A 63 -8.74 6.76 -23.85
C VAL A 63 -9.89 7.68 -23.43
N ALA A 64 -10.34 8.57 -24.33
CA ALA A 64 -11.47 9.46 -24.06
C ALA A 64 -12.78 8.70 -23.83
N GLU A 65 -13.03 7.64 -24.62
CA GLU A 65 -14.19 6.77 -24.47
C GLU A 65 -14.14 5.99 -23.14
N ALA A 66 -12.99 5.42 -22.79
CA ALA A 66 -12.79 4.71 -21.52
C ALA A 66 -13.04 5.63 -20.31
N VAL A 67 -12.55 6.87 -20.35
CA VAL A 67 -12.79 7.86 -19.29
C VAL A 67 -14.26 8.27 -19.22
N SER A 68 -14.90 8.47 -20.38
CA SER A 68 -16.34 8.78 -20.45
C SER A 68 -17.17 7.64 -19.87
N TRP A 69 -16.88 6.39 -20.24
CA TRP A 69 -17.51 5.19 -19.71
C TRP A 69 -17.32 5.07 -18.19
N ALA A 70 -16.09 5.25 -17.70
CA ALA A 70 -15.79 5.16 -16.27
C ALA A 70 -16.55 6.21 -15.44
N ARG A 71 -16.87 7.37 -16.02
CA ARG A 71 -17.61 8.47 -15.35
C ARG A 71 -19.13 8.35 -15.45
N LYS A 72 -19.67 7.35 -16.15
CA LYS A 72 -21.12 7.13 -16.20
C LYS A 72 -21.64 6.71 -14.82
N PRO A 73 -22.77 7.24 -14.34
CA PRO A 73 -23.29 6.95 -13.00
C PRO A 73 -23.62 5.46 -12.79
N GLU A 74 -23.93 4.70 -13.85
CA GLU A 74 -24.15 3.26 -13.78
C GLU A 74 -22.90 2.46 -13.37
N SER A 75 -21.68 2.94 -13.68
CA SER A 75 -20.44 2.32 -13.22
C SER A 75 -20.22 2.56 -11.72
N THR A 76 -20.72 3.69 -11.21
CA THR A 76 -20.62 4.07 -9.79
C THR A 76 -21.60 3.25 -8.96
N LEU A 77 -22.84 3.08 -9.44
CA LEU A 77 -23.85 2.22 -8.81
C LEU A 77 -23.41 0.75 -8.77
N ALA A 78 -22.82 0.22 -9.84
CA ALA A 78 -22.30 -1.16 -9.84
C ALA A 78 -21.09 -1.34 -8.90
N ALA A 79 -20.23 -0.33 -8.77
CA ALA A 79 -19.12 -0.34 -7.80
C ALA A 79 -19.63 -0.19 -6.35
N GLU A 80 -20.67 0.61 -6.13
CA GLU A 80 -21.36 0.76 -4.85
C GLU A 80 -22.06 -0.54 -4.44
N ASP A 81 -22.76 -1.22 -5.35
CA ASP A 81 -23.39 -2.52 -5.09
C ASP A 81 -22.35 -3.60 -4.75
N ALA A 82 -21.22 -3.64 -5.47
CA ALA A 82 -20.13 -4.57 -5.19
C ALA A 82 -19.43 -4.28 -3.84
N LEU A 83 -19.34 -3.01 -3.43
CA LEU A 83 -18.83 -2.64 -2.10
C LEU A 83 -19.85 -2.94 -1.00
N HIS A 84 -21.16 -2.87 -1.28
CA HIS A 84 -22.23 -3.25 -0.35
C HIS A 84 -22.34 -4.76 -0.10
N GLU A 85 -21.83 -5.61 -1.00
CA GLU A 85 -21.68 -7.05 -0.74
C GLU A 85 -20.59 -7.36 0.31
N GLN A 86 -19.70 -6.40 0.61
CA GLN A 86 -18.80 -6.52 1.75
C GLN A 86 -19.58 -6.16 3.02
N THR A 87 -19.70 -7.10 3.96
CA THR A 87 -20.52 -6.98 5.18
C THR A 87 -20.21 -5.69 5.94
N VAL A 88 -21.00 -4.64 5.70
CA VAL A 88 -20.98 -3.42 6.51
C VAL A 88 -21.61 -3.77 7.85
N ILE A 89 -20.80 -3.81 8.90
CA ILE A 89 -21.32 -3.91 10.27
C ILE A 89 -21.94 -2.56 10.61
N TYR A 90 -23.25 -2.44 10.41
CA TYR A 90 -24.01 -1.28 10.87
C TYR A 90 -24.13 -1.33 12.39
N ALA A 91 -23.57 -0.31 13.05
CA ALA A 91 -23.81 -0.04 14.46
C ALA A 91 -24.76 1.16 14.57
N SER A 92 -25.74 1.08 15.47
CA SER A 92 -26.54 2.26 15.81
C SER A 92 -25.65 3.29 16.52
N GLN A 93 -26.12 4.54 16.57
CA GLN A 93 -25.39 5.61 17.27
C GLN A 93 -25.16 5.27 18.75
N GLU A 94 -26.13 4.60 19.37
CA GLU A 94 -26.06 4.11 20.75
C GLU A 94 -24.99 3.03 20.89
N ALA A 95 -24.97 2.04 19.99
CA ALA A 95 -23.96 0.97 20.01
C ALA A 95 -22.54 1.51 19.79
N TYR A 96 -22.38 2.53 18.93
CA TYR A 96 -21.10 3.20 18.72
C TYR A 96 -20.65 3.98 19.97
N ALA A 97 -21.58 4.68 20.64
CA ALA A 97 -21.28 5.39 21.88
C ALA A 97 -20.87 4.42 23.02
N GLU A 98 -21.55 3.27 23.14
CA GLU A 98 -21.17 2.23 24.09
C GLU A 98 -19.78 1.65 23.79
N PHE A 99 -19.47 1.42 22.50
CA PHE A 99 -18.16 0.95 22.08
C PHE A 99 -17.04 1.92 22.44
N LEU A 100 -17.22 3.22 22.15
CA LEU A 100 -16.25 4.25 22.54
C LEU A 100 -16.06 4.28 24.06
N ALA A 101 -17.14 4.20 24.83
CA ALA A 101 -17.07 4.14 26.29
C ALA A 101 -16.37 2.88 26.82
N ILE A 102 -16.30 1.80 26.06
CA ILE A 102 -15.53 0.59 26.39
C ILE A 102 -14.05 0.77 26.06
N LEU A 103 -13.71 1.42 24.94
CA LEU A 103 -12.32 1.66 24.55
C LEU A 103 -11.55 2.51 25.56
N GLU A 104 -12.23 3.45 26.22
CA GLU A 104 -11.61 4.33 27.22
C GLU A 104 -11.47 3.68 28.61
N ARG A 105 -12.09 2.52 28.85
CA ARG A 105 -11.99 1.84 30.15
C ARG A 105 -10.63 1.15 30.31
N PRO A 106 -10.07 1.11 31.52
CA PRO A 106 -8.89 0.31 31.79
C PRO A 106 -9.17 -1.16 31.49
N ALA A 107 -8.20 -1.83 30.86
CA ALA A 107 -8.34 -3.21 30.45
C ALA A 107 -8.66 -4.11 31.66
N ALA A 108 -9.87 -4.67 31.68
CA ALA A 108 -10.34 -5.61 32.68
C ALA A 108 -10.57 -6.98 32.02
N PRO A 109 -9.51 -7.77 31.77
CA PRO A 109 -9.63 -9.04 31.07
C PRO A 109 -10.46 -10.04 31.88
N SER A 110 -11.37 -10.75 31.21
CA SER A 110 -12.23 -11.74 31.86
C SER A 110 -11.41 -12.89 32.47
N VAL A 111 -11.94 -13.54 33.51
CA VAL A 111 -11.30 -14.71 34.16
C VAL A 111 -10.97 -15.81 33.14
N ARG A 112 -11.84 -16.00 32.14
CA ARG A 112 -11.61 -16.96 31.05
C ARG A 112 -10.40 -16.55 30.21
N LEU A 113 -10.32 -15.28 29.80
CA LEU A 113 -9.19 -14.75 29.02
C LEU A 113 -7.88 -14.81 29.81
N GLN A 114 -7.89 -14.47 31.10
CA GLN A 114 -6.72 -14.56 31.97
C GLN A 114 -6.18 -16.00 32.08
N LYS A 115 -7.06 -17.00 32.17
CA LYS A 115 -6.67 -18.41 32.15
C LYS A 115 -6.06 -18.81 30.81
N THR A 116 -6.67 -18.39 29.69
CA THR A 116 -6.14 -18.68 28.35
C THR A 116 -4.77 -18.05 28.11
N MET A 117 -4.56 -16.80 28.52
CA MET A 117 -3.29 -16.09 28.34
C MET A 117 -2.15 -16.61 29.23
N ARG A 118 -2.46 -17.35 30.29
CA ARG A 118 -1.46 -17.99 31.17
C ARG A 118 -1.08 -19.40 30.72
N ALA A 119 -1.83 -20.01 29.80
CA ALA A 119 -1.48 -21.30 29.24
C ALA A 119 -0.26 -21.17 28.32
N THR A 120 0.71 -22.09 28.44
CA THR A 120 1.90 -22.09 27.57
C THR A 120 1.45 -22.29 26.13
N ALA A 121 1.85 -21.36 25.26
CA ALA A 121 1.54 -21.47 23.84
C ALA A 121 2.17 -22.76 23.27
N PRO A 122 1.44 -23.52 22.44
CA PRO A 122 1.83 -24.86 22.00
C PRO A 122 3.10 -24.91 21.13
N TRP A 123 3.64 -23.76 20.71
CA TRP A 123 4.88 -23.64 19.95
C TRP A 123 6.11 -23.28 20.80
N ARG A 124 5.99 -23.29 22.13
CA ARG A 124 7.11 -23.05 23.09
C ARG A 124 7.57 -24.32 23.82
N SER A 125 7.23 -25.51 23.31
CA SER A 125 7.78 -26.79 23.74
C SER A 125 9.06 -27.13 23.00
#